data_AF-A0A0F9DJR9-F1
#
_entry.id   AF-A0A0F9DJR9-F1
#
_cell.length_a   1.000
_cell.length_b   1.000
_cell.length_c   1.000
_cell.angle_alpha   90.00
_cell.angle_beta   90.00
_cell.angle_gamma   90.00
#
_symmetry.space_group_name_H-M   'P 1'
#
loop_
_entity.id
_entity.type
_entity.pdbx_description
1 polymer ?
#
loop_
_entity_poly.entity_id
_entity_poly.type
_entity_poly.pdbx_seq_one_letter_code
_entity_poly.pdbx_strand_id
1 'polypeptide(L)'
;MAELTIEALAGMSDQEVTDLQARLEKRLEAGAPYGEGENPAGIEAQLKMVKKEARRRKSRESDPDLKEVRIRALKVPNPQFLIDRMKKGQEALVLSGASHETLAGETFILVNEIIKEGEPPLAFARVTFSQQDQPIRNVSALGNRKSSVDPLMLREFQARKGPLFVLKFKLLKAFATPKKLPQSPPGRFSSFINFEESELEEAFHLRDTHWVPVPESGTCPSTHPTKLKFPGTDTMRCFTPSAADSIRSQEQERPSLKAQTYVLSKERFKTVADANKWMDDNDVPRTKVDEKEDTFRYRQFSPDRCQEGSQRTTRITDGVQIVGCRLKPEFREQADQPKSKKGLTVEQSLKTVIEQGRKFSQEEANFQERASDPAVVCGVCRFYLRDPSSEIGRCQVVDGPIPWFATSDLYISADAEARAVFNPGMQEKYDGRRGPQFKALKDNKVNISDDERQIIMESKAVWH
;
A
#
# COMPACT_ATOMS: atom_id res chain seq x y z
N MET A 1 11.60 -27.66 -15.14
CA MET A 1 11.06 -26.30 -15.32
C MET A 1 10.32 -25.89 -14.06
N ALA A 2 10.42 -24.63 -13.61
CA ALA A 2 9.54 -24.12 -12.56
C ALA A 2 8.08 -24.15 -13.05
N GLU A 3 7.15 -24.58 -12.20
CA GLU A 3 5.72 -24.54 -12.52
C GLU A 3 5.28 -23.09 -12.70
N LEU A 4 4.74 -22.77 -13.88
CA LEU A 4 4.16 -21.47 -14.17
C LEU A 4 2.88 -21.30 -13.33
N THR A 5 2.88 -20.37 -12.38
CA THR A 5 1.71 -20.08 -11.55
C THR A 5 0.89 -18.92 -12.11
N ILE A 6 -0.36 -18.78 -11.63
CA ILE A 6 -1.23 -17.66 -12.01
C ILE A 6 -0.66 -16.33 -11.52
N GLU A 7 -0.02 -16.32 -10.35
CA GLU A 7 0.61 -15.11 -9.78
C GLU A 7 1.81 -14.65 -10.62
N ALA A 8 2.61 -15.60 -11.12
CA ALA A 8 3.71 -15.28 -12.03
C ALA A 8 3.17 -14.61 -13.31
N LEU A 9 2.08 -15.12 -13.89
CA LEU A 9 1.43 -14.53 -15.06
C LEU A 9 0.82 -13.17 -14.78
N ALA A 10 0.31 -12.92 -13.57
CA ALA A 10 -0.25 -11.62 -13.20
C ALA A 10 0.83 -10.53 -13.11
N GLY A 11 2.07 -10.89 -12.75
CA GLY A 11 3.20 -9.96 -12.66
C GLY A 11 3.89 -9.63 -13.99
N MET A 12 3.57 -10.35 -15.08
CA MET A 12 4.17 -10.14 -16.40
C MET A 12 3.49 -8.98 -17.15
N SER A 13 4.24 -8.22 -17.94
CA SER A 13 3.72 -7.27 -18.92
C SER A 13 2.96 -7.98 -20.06
N ASP A 14 2.15 -7.24 -20.83
CA ASP A 14 1.38 -7.81 -21.94
C ASP A 14 2.29 -8.39 -23.04
N GLN A 15 3.44 -7.75 -23.26
CA GLN A 15 4.46 -8.25 -24.18
C GLN A 15 5.06 -9.57 -23.67
N GLU A 16 5.40 -9.66 -22.39
CA GLU A 16 5.97 -10.88 -21.80
C GLU A 16 4.98 -12.05 -21.85
N VAL A 17 3.68 -11.82 -21.62
CA VAL A 17 2.65 -12.85 -21.77
C VAL A 17 2.53 -13.31 -23.22
N THR A 18 2.60 -12.38 -24.17
CA THR A 18 2.55 -12.67 -25.62
C THR A 18 3.77 -13.48 -26.07
N ASP A 19 4.97 -13.07 -25.65
CA ASP A 19 6.23 -13.78 -25.96
C ASP A 19 6.25 -15.17 -25.33
N LEU A 20 5.75 -15.31 -24.10
CA LEU A 20 5.62 -16.60 -23.44
C LEU A 20 4.66 -17.52 -24.19
N GLN A 21 3.52 -17.00 -24.67
CA GLN A 21 2.57 -17.77 -25.47
C GLN A 21 3.24 -18.28 -26.76
N ALA A 22 3.87 -17.40 -27.53
CA ALA A 22 4.53 -17.75 -28.78
C ALA A 22 5.66 -18.78 -28.57
N ARG A 23 6.42 -18.63 -27.47
CA ARG A 23 7.47 -19.60 -27.11
C ARG A 23 6.90 -20.98 -26.79
N LEU A 24 5.79 -21.06 -26.06
CA LEU A 24 5.15 -22.34 -25.73
C LEU A 24 4.52 -23.00 -26.97
N GLU A 25 3.93 -22.21 -27.88
CA GLU A 25 3.40 -22.70 -29.17
C GLU A 25 4.51 -23.27 -30.05
N LYS A 26 5.59 -22.50 -30.26
CA LYS A 26 6.74 -22.95 -31.04
C LYS A 26 7.37 -24.24 -30.49
N ARG A 27 7.37 -24.40 -29.16
CA ARG A 27 7.89 -25.61 -28.51
C ARG A 27 6.98 -26.83 -28.69
N LEU A 28 5.66 -26.63 -28.73
CA LEU A 28 4.72 -27.70 -29.07
C LEU A 28 4.85 -28.12 -30.53
N GLU A 29 5.03 -27.16 -31.45
CA GLU A 29 5.20 -27.40 -32.89
C GLU A 29 6.51 -28.10 -33.26
N ALA A 30 7.60 -27.78 -32.56
CA ALA A 30 8.92 -28.36 -32.84
C ALA A 30 8.98 -29.89 -32.65
N GLY A 31 8.00 -30.48 -31.95
CA GLY A 31 7.95 -31.92 -31.70
C GLY A 31 9.13 -32.41 -30.85
N ALA A 32 9.27 -33.73 -30.75
CA ALA A 32 10.39 -34.35 -30.04
C ALA A 32 11.74 -34.06 -30.76
N PRO A 33 12.85 -33.95 -30.02
CA PRO A 33 13.01 -34.27 -28.61
C PRO A 33 12.76 -33.08 -27.66
N TYR A 34 11.92 -33.29 -26.65
CA TYR A 34 11.81 -32.38 -25.51
C TYR A 34 13.04 -32.56 -24.60
N GLY A 35 13.44 -31.51 -23.87
CA GLY A 35 14.54 -31.64 -22.91
C GLY A 35 14.23 -32.69 -21.84
N GLU A 36 15.25 -33.33 -21.27
CA GLU A 36 15.06 -34.27 -20.16
C GLU A 36 14.17 -33.64 -19.06
N GLY A 37 13.07 -34.31 -18.73
CA GLY A 37 12.10 -33.85 -17.72
C GLY A 37 10.96 -32.99 -18.25
N GLU A 38 10.87 -32.75 -19.56
CA GLU A 38 9.78 -32.00 -20.17
C GLU A 38 8.78 -32.93 -20.87
N ASN A 39 7.54 -32.92 -20.39
CA ASN A 39 6.44 -33.65 -21.00
C ASN A 39 5.58 -32.67 -21.83
N PRO A 40 5.26 -32.97 -23.11
CA PRO A 40 4.36 -32.14 -23.92
C PRO A 40 3.03 -31.80 -23.23
N ALA A 41 2.48 -32.70 -22.40
CA ALA A 41 1.28 -32.42 -21.61
C ALA A 41 1.45 -31.25 -20.63
N GLY A 42 2.65 -31.09 -20.04
CA GLY A 42 2.98 -29.97 -19.16
C GLY A 42 3.06 -28.64 -19.92
N ILE A 43 3.65 -28.66 -21.12
CA ILE A 43 3.73 -27.49 -22.00
C ILE A 43 2.33 -27.06 -22.47
N GLU A 44 1.47 -28.02 -22.81
CA GLU A 44 0.07 -27.77 -23.21
C GLU A 44 -0.76 -27.18 -22.06
N ALA A 45 -0.58 -27.69 -20.84
CA ALA A 45 -1.23 -27.14 -19.65
C ALA A 45 -0.79 -25.69 -19.37
N GLN A 46 0.51 -25.40 -19.48
CA GLN A 46 1.04 -24.03 -19.37
C GLN A 46 0.49 -23.12 -20.46
N LEU A 47 0.48 -23.58 -21.72
CA LEU A 47 -0.05 -22.81 -22.85
C LEU A 47 -1.52 -22.47 -22.65
N LYS A 48 -2.32 -23.40 -22.12
CA LYS A 48 -3.73 -23.18 -21.80
C LYS A 48 -3.92 -22.08 -20.74
N MET A 49 -3.05 -22.02 -19.73
CA MET A 49 -3.07 -20.94 -18.73
C MET A 49 -2.70 -19.58 -19.35
N VAL A 50 -1.62 -19.54 -20.14
CA VAL A 50 -1.16 -18.31 -20.81
C VAL A 50 -2.22 -17.78 -21.78
N LYS A 51 -2.81 -18.64 -22.62
CA LYS A 51 -3.89 -18.26 -23.55
C LYS A 51 -5.11 -17.70 -22.82
N LYS A 52 -5.45 -18.25 -21.65
CA LYS A 52 -6.56 -17.75 -20.82
C LYS A 52 -6.27 -16.34 -20.28
N GLU A 53 -5.03 -16.08 -19.87
CA GLU A 53 -4.63 -14.77 -19.36
C GLU A 53 -4.48 -13.73 -20.49
N ALA A 54 -3.89 -14.10 -21.62
CA ALA A 54 -3.83 -13.25 -22.81
C ALA A 54 -5.23 -12.81 -23.29
N ARG A 55 -6.21 -13.74 -23.29
CA ARG A 55 -7.62 -13.40 -23.60
C ARG A 55 -8.22 -12.43 -22.58
N ARG A 56 -7.93 -12.60 -21.28
CA ARG A 56 -8.38 -11.67 -20.22
C ARG A 56 -7.81 -10.27 -20.42
N ARG A 57 -6.54 -10.16 -20.80
CA ARG A 57 -5.87 -8.88 -21.07
C ARG A 57 -6.42 -8.22 -22.34
N LYS A 58 -6.56 -8.98 -23.42
CA LYS A 58 -7.16 -8.48 -24.66
C LYS A 58 -8.61 -8.01 -24.49
N SER A 59 -9.39 -8.66 -23.62
CA SER A 59 -10.74 -8.18 -23.28
C SER A 59 -10.77 -6.89 -22.44
N ARG A 60 -9.65 -6.50 -21.83
CA ARG A 60 -9.51 -5.20 -21.14
C ARG A 60 -9.10 -4.08 -22.10
N GLU A 61 -8.41 -4.39 -23.20
CA GLU A 61 -7.97 -3.41 -24.19
C GLU A 61 -9.04 -3.05 -25.22
N SER A 62 -10.03 -3.92 -25.46
CA SER A 62 -10.99 -3.75 -26.55
C SER A 62 -12.04 -2.64 -26.35
N ASP A 63 -12.02 -1.92 -25.23
CA ASP A 63 -12.83 -0.71 -25.05
C ASP A 63 -12.17 0.25 -24.03
N PRO A 64 -11.30 1.19 -24.46
CA PRO A 64 -10.63 2.11 -23.55
C PRO A 64 -11.59 3.10 -22.85
N ASP A 65 -12.82 3.26 -23.36
CA ASP A 65 -13.80 4.21 -22.83
C ASP A 65 -14.80 3.58 -21.83
N LEU A 66 -14.91 2.24 -21.78
CA LEU A 66 -15.77 1.51 -20.84
C LEU A 66 -14.92 0.64 -19.91
N LYS A 67 -14.44 1.23 -18.81
CA LYS A 67 -13.81 0.48 -17.73
C LYS A 67 -14.85 -0.36 -17.00
N GLU A 68 -15.12 -1.57 -17.48
CA GLU A 68 -15.94 -2.52 -16.74
C GLU A 68 -15.18 -3.05 -15.52
N VAL A 69 -15.73 -2.84 -14.32
CA VAL A 69 -15.23 -3.41 -13.08
C VAL A 69 -15.98 -4.72 -12.82
N ARG A 70 -15.19 -5.79 -12.70
CA ARG A 70 -15.71 -7.12 -12.39
C ARG A 70 -15.80 -7.33 -10.88
N ILE A 71 -17.02 -7.37 -10.33
CA ILE A 71 -17.27 -7.54 -8.89
C ILE A 71 -18.05 -8.83 -8.63
N ARG A 72 -17.82 -9.49 -7.49
CA ARG A 72 -18.62 -10.65 -7.09
C ARG A 72 -20.02 -10.22 -6.65
N ALA A 73 -21.05 -10.79 -7.26
CA ALA A 73 -22.40 -10.80 -6.73
C ALA A 73 -22.50 -11.84 -5.60
N LEU A 74 -23.16 -11.47 -4.51
CA LEU A 74 -23.63 -12.37 -3.48
C LEU A 74 -25.15 -12.47 -3.60
N LYS A 75 -25.63 -13.64 -4.00
CA LYS A 75 -27.06 -13.90 -4.17
C LYS A 75 -27.70 -14.17 -2.83
N VAL A 76 -28.75 -13.43 -2.53
CA VAL A 76 -29.56 -13.65 -1.31
C VAL A 76 -31.05 -13.52 -1.66
N PRO A 77 -31.95 -14.27 -1.03
CA PRO A 77 -33.38 -14.21 -1.36
C PRO A 77 -34.00 -12.82 -1.12
N ASN A 78 -33.63 -12.15 -0.04
CA ASN A 78 -34.11 -10.81 0.32
C ASN A 78 -32.96 -9.89 0.74
N PRO A 79 -32.28 -9.21 -0.21
CA PRO A 79 -31.19 -8.29 0.10
C PRO A 79 -31.62 -7.13 1.01
N GLN A 80 -32.86 -6.63 0.85
CA GLN A 80 -33.38 -5.49 1.60
C GLN A 80 -33.44 -5.78 3.10
N PHE A 81 -33.84 -7.00 3.48
CA PHE A 81 -33.86 -7.43 4.88
C PHE A 81 -32.48 -7.30 5.54
N LEU A 82 -31.42 -7.76 4.86
CA LEU A 82 -30.05 -7.67 5.38
C LEU A 82 -29.60 -6.22 5.49
N ILE A 83 -29.91 -5.38 4.50
CA ILE A 83 -29.56 -3.96 4.48
C ILE A 83 -30.24 -3.20 5.62
N ASP A 84 -31.53 -3.42 5.86
CA ASP A 84 -32.29 -2.74 6.91
C ASP A 84 -31.74 -3.08 8.30
N ARG A 85 -31.32 -4.33 8.51
CA ARG A 85 -30.64 -4.74 9.75
C ARG A 85 -29.29 -4.06 9.91
N MET A 86 -28.45 -4.08 8.88
CA MET A 86 -27.13 -3.43 8.94
C MET A 86 -27.25 -1.92 9.16
N LYS A 87 -28.24 -1.24 8.54
CA LYS A 87 -28.53 0.18 8.79
C LYS A 87 -28.94 0.47 10.24
N LYS A 88 -29.57 -0.50 10.92
CA LYS A 88 -29.94 -0.41 12.34
C LYS A 88 -28.79 -0.83 13.29
N GLY A 89 -27.58 -1.07 12.76
CA GLY A 89 -26.46 -1.59 13.54
C GLY A 89 -26.66 -3.03 14.04
N GLN A 90 -27.62 -3.75 13.46
CA GLN A 90 -27.91 -5.14 13.84
C GLN A 90 -27.09 -6.11 12.98
N GLU A 91 -26.80 -7.28 13.54
CA GLU A 91 -26.12 -8.35 12.80
C GLU A 91 -26.98 -8.83 11.63
N ALA A 92 -26.36 -8.99 10.45
CA ALA A 92 -26.93 -9.59 9.26
C ALA A 92 -26.03 -10.75 8.81
N LEU A 93 -26.64 -11.92 8.63
CA LEU A 93 -25.95 -13.19 8.38
C LEU A 93 -26.46 -13.82 7.09
N VAL A 94 -25.54 -14.41 6.34
CA VAL A 94 -25.84 -15.25 5.17
C VAL A 94 -25.38 -16.67 5.46
N LEU A 95 -26.18 -17.65 5.06
CA LEU A 95 -25.85 -19.07 5.16
C LEU A 95 -25.29 -19.57 3.84
N SER A 96 -24.24 -20.38 3.90
CA SER A 96 -23.70 -21.10 2.74
C SER A 96 -23.56 -22.60 3.05
N GLY A 97 -23.71 -23.43 2.02
CA GLY A 97 -23.38 -24.85 2.10
C GLY A 97 -21.91 -25.16 1.82
N ALA A 98 -21.08 -24.16 1.54
CA ALA A 98 -19.66 -24.29 1.24
C ALA A 98 -18.84 -23.31 2.09
N SER A 99 -17.59 -23.68 2.36
CA SER A 99 -16.64 -22.79 3.05
C SER A 99 -16.18 -21.69 2.11
N HIS A 100 -16.02 -20.50 2.66
CA HIS A 100 -15.64 -19.25 2.00
C HIS A 100 -14.56 -18.48 2.78
N GLU A 101 -13.77 -19.14 3.64
CA GLU A 101 -12.71 -18.50 4.44
C GLU A 101 -11.74 -17.68 3.60
N THR A 102 -11.45 -18.15 2.38
CA THR A 102 -10.56 -17.46 1.43
C THR A 102 -11.12 -16.15 0.88
N LEU A 103 -12.41 -15.88 1.10
CA LEU A 103 -13.05 -14.67 0.62
C LEU A 103 -13.05 -13.53 1.66
N ALA A 104 -12.54 -13.75 2.87
CA ALA A 104 -12.56 -12.73 3.93
C ALA A 104 -11.83 -11.47 3.49
N GLY A 105 -12.47 -10.31 3.66
CA GLY A 105 -12.02 -9.03 3.14
C GLY A 105 -12.48 -8.71 1.71
N GLU A 106 -12.99 -9.69 0.95
CA GLU A 106 -13.51 -9.42 -0.39
C GLU A 106 -14.81 -8.60 -0.33
N THR A 107 -15.00 -7.81 -1.39
CA THR A 107 -16.20 -7.02 -1.64
C THR A 107 -17.20 -7.80 -2.48
N PHE A 108 -18.48 -7.71 -2.10
CA PHE A 108 -19.60 -8.27 -2.84
C PHE A 108 -20.66 -7.22 -3.13
N ILE A 109 -21.45 -7.45 -4.17
CA ILE A 109 -22.72 -6.78 -4.43
C ILE A 109 -23.86 -7.73 -4.03
N LEU A 110 -24.73 -7.31 -3.11
CA LEU A 110 -25.94 -8.05 -2.77
C LEU A 110 -26.92 -7.98 -3.95
N VAL A 111 -27.30 -9.14 -4.47
CA VAL A 111 -28.25 -9.30 -5.57
C VAL A 111 -29.40 -10.20 -5.11
N ASN A 112 -30.64 -9.90 -5.49
CA ASN A 112 -31.76 -10.79 -5.17
C ASN A 112 -31.67 -12.09 -5.97
N GLU A 113 -31.85 -13.21 -5.28
CA GLU A 113 -31.92 -14.53 -5.90
C GLU A 113 -33.32 -14.86 -6.40
N ILE A 114 -34.34 -14.50 -5.61
CA ILE A 114 -35.74 -14.72 -5.97
C ILE A 114 -36.19 -13.57 -6.84
N ILE A 115 -36.41 -13.90 -8.10
CA ILE A 115 -36.90 -13.01 -9.13
C ILE A 115 -38.30 -13.51 -9.49
N LYS A 116 -39.33 -12.66 -9.36
CA LYS A 116 -40.64 -13.02 -9.90
C LYS A 116 -40.49 -13.22 -11.41
N GLU A 117 -41.18 -14.20 -11.97
CA GLU A 117 -41.09 -14.48 -13.40
C GLU A 117 -41.31 -13.19 -14.23
N GLY A 118 -40.32 -12.82 -15.03
CA GLY A 118 -40.31 -11.60 -15.84
C GLY A 118 -39.69 -10.34 -15.21
N GLU A 119 -39.31 -10.35 -13.93
CA GLU A 119 -38.57 -9.23 -13.32
C GLU A 119 -37.06 -9.36 -13.57
N PRO A 120 -36.29 -8.25 -13.69
CA PRO A 120 -34.85 -8.31 -13.75
C PRO A 120 -34.24 -8.51 -12.34
N PRO A 121 -33.03 -9.10 -12.23
CA PRO A 121 -32.29 -9.08 -10.98
C PRO A 121 -31.93 -7.64 -10.60
N LEU A 122 -31.85 -7.39 -9.30
CA LEU A 122 -31.60 -6.09 -8.71
C LEU A 122 -30.36 -6.17 -7.81
N ALA A 123 -29.46 -5.21 -7.98
CA ALA A 123 -28.33 -4.97 -7.08
C ALA A 123 -28.72 -3.95 -6.01
N PHE A 124 -28.49 -4.28 -4.74
CA PHE A 124 -29.01 -3.51 -3.60
C PHE A 124 -27.95 -2.84 -2.74
N ALA A 125 -26.80 -3.48 -2.55
CA ALA A 125 -25.75 -2.91 -1.72
C ALA A 125 -24.39 -3.52 -2.01
N ARG A 126 -23.35 -2.74 -1.71
CA ARG A 126 -21.99 -3.21 -1.60
C ARG A 126 -21.70 -3.60 -0.16
N VAL A 127 -21.15 -4.79 0.04
CA VAL A 127 -20.81 -5.33 1.35
C VAL A 127 -19.39 -5.90 1.34
N THR A 128 -18.74 -5.92 2.50
CA THR A 128 -17.47 -6.63 2.70
C THR A 128 -17.70 -7.85 3.55
N PHE A 129 -17.19 -8.99 3.11
CA PHE A 129 -17.22 -10.21 3.91
C PHE A 129 -16.21 -10.08 5.05
N SER A 130 -16.68 -10.04 6.30
CA SER A 130 -15.79 -9.79 7.43
C SER A 130 -15.18 -11.07 7.99
N GLN A 131 -15.99 -12.13 8.12
CA GLN A 131 -15.57 -13.35 8.81
C GLN A 131 -16.54 -14.51 8.54
N GLN A 132 -15.99 -15.71 8.46
CA GLN A 132 -16.74 -16.97 8.55
C GLN A 132 -16.73 -17.48 10.00
N ASP A 133 -17.90 -17.85 10.54
CA ASP A 133 -17.95 -18.57 11.82
C ASP A 133 -17.68 -20.08 11.60
N GLN A 134 -17.45 -20.81 12.69
CA GLN A 134 -17.36 -22.27 12.66
C GLN A 134 -18.61 -22.89 12.02
N PRO A 135 -18.46 -23.97 11.23
CA PRO A 135 -19.59 -24.61 10.57
C PRO A 135 -20.59 -25.14 11.59
N ILE A 136 -21.88 -24.92 11.32
CA ILE A 136 -22.99 -25.41 12.14
C ILE A 136 -23.68 -26.58 11.44
N ARG A 137 -24.24 -27.51 12.22
CA ARG A 137 -24.87 -28.72 11.65
C ARG A 137 -26.21 -28.45 10.94
N ASN A 138 -26.95 -27.45 11.38
CA ASN A 138 -28.27 -27.09 10.84
C ASN A 138 -28.69 -25.69 11.32
N VAL A 139 -29.79 -25.17 10.76
CA VAL A 139 -30.34 -23.85 11.12
C VAL A 139 -30.76 -23.72 12.59
N SER A 140 -31.05 -24.82 13.30
CA SER A 140 -31.41 -24.77 14.72
C SER A 140 -30.23 -24.38 15.62
N ALA A 141 -29.00 -24.69 15.20
CA ALA A 141 -27.78 -24.30 15.92
C ALA A 141 -27.51 -22.79 15.93
N LEU A 142 -28.23 -21.99 15.13
CA LEU A 142 -28.13 -20.52 15.17
C LEU A 142 -28.69 -19.90 16.47
N GLY A 143 -29.58 -20.60 17.18
CA GLY A 143 -30.22 -20.07 18.40
C GLY A 143 -30.88 -18.70 18.15
N ASN A 144 -30.54 -17.72 18.99
CA ASN A 144 -31.08 -16.34 18.90
C ASN A 144 -30.64 -15.60 17.62
N ARG A 145 -29.57 -16.06 16.95
CA ARG A 145 -29.05 -15.47 15.70
C ARG A 145 -29.88 -15.80 14.48
N LYS A 146 -30.91 -16.66 14.60
CA LYS A 146 -31.90 -16.88 13.53
C LYS A 146 -32.54 -15.57 13.05
N SER A 147 -32.76 -14.63 13.96
CA SER A 147 -33.30 -13.30 13.62
C SER A 147 -32.38 -12.44 12.75
N SER A 148 -31.10 -12.81 12.63
CA SER A 148 -30.10 -12.15 11.79
C SER A 148 -30.01 -12.74 10.37
N VAL A 149 -30.69 -13.85 10.09
CA VAL A 149 -30.73 -14.51 8.77
C VAL A 149 -32.07 -14.22 8.10
N ASP A 150 -32.06 -14.00 6.78
CA ASP A 150 -33.29 -13.86 6.01
C ASP A 150 -34.23 -15.07 6.19
N PRO A 151 -35.53 -14.88 6.49
CA PRO A 151 -36.47 -15.98 6.69
C PRO A 151 -36.62 -16.93 5.49
N LEU A 152 -36.46 -16.46 4.26
CA LEU A 152 -36.55 -17.32 3.08
C LEU A 152 -35.31 -18.22 2.98
N MET A 153 -34.13 -17.66 3.24
CA MET A 153 -32.88 -18.42 3.37
C MET A 153 -32.96 -19.46 4.49
N LEU A 154 -33.54 -19.13 5.65
CA LEU A 154 -33.74 -20.11 6.72
C LEU A 154 -34.58 -21.30 6.27
N ARG A 155 -35.67 -21.06 5.51
CA ARG A 155 -36.53 -22.13 4.97
C ARG A 155 -35.78 -23.01 3.96
N GLU A 156 -35.01 -22.40 3.07
CA GLU A 156 -34.20 -23.12 2.08
C GLU A 156 -33.20 -24.07 2.76
N PHE A 157 -32.48 -23.57 3.77
CA PHE A 157 -31.46 -24.34 4.46
C PHE A 157 -32.01 -25.27 5.55
N GLN A 158 -33.28 -25.15 5.94
CA GLN A 158 -33.91 -26.04 6.93
C GLN A 158 -34.00 -27.49 6.42
N ALA A 159 -34.20 -27.68 5.12
CA ALA A 159 -34.28 -29.01 4.50
C ALA A 159 -32.89 -29.59 4.13
N ARG A 160 -31.83 -28.78 4.19
CA ARG A 160 -30.51 -29.17 3.71
C ARG A 160 -29.78 -30.02 4.75
N LYS A 161 -29.22 -31.15 4.31
CA LYS A 161 -28.30 -31.98 5.11
C LYS A 161 -26.86 -31.55 4.82
N GLY A 162 -26.05 -31.37 5.87
CA GLY A 162 -24.63 -31.03 5.75
C GLY A 162 -24.22 -29.82 6.60
N PRO A 163 -22.92 -29.52 6.68
CA PRO A 163 -22.43 -28.34 7.39
C PRO A 163 -22.93 -27.06 6.70
N LEU A 164 -23.33 -26.09 7.52
CA LEU A 164 -23.69 -24.75 7.09
C LEU A 164 -22.65 -23.77 7.61
N PHE A 165 -22.19 -22.88 6.75
CA PHE A 165 -21.24 -21.84 7.07
C PHE A 165 -22.01 -20.53 7.28
N VAL A 166 -21.72 -19.85 8.38
CA VAL A 166 -22.36 -18.58 8.73
C VAL A 166 -21.40 -17.45 8.35
N LEU A 167 -21.86 -16.60 7.45
CA LEU A 167 -21.07 -15.55 6.85
C LEU A 167 -21.53 -14.19 7.38
N LYS A 168 -20.59 -13.43 7.93
CA LYS A 168 -20.82 -12.08 8.45
C LYS A 168 -20.39 -11.03 7.43
N PHE A 169 -21.23 -10.01 7.26
CA PHE A 169 -20.97 -8.92 6.33
C PHE A 169 -21.03 -7.58 7.04
N LYS A 170 -20.28 -6.62 6.50
CA LYS A 170 -20.43 -5.21 6.81
C LYS A 170 -21.01 -4.50 5.60
N LEU A 171 -22.05 -3.70 5.84
CA LEU A 171 -22.60 -2.81 4.82
C LEU A 171 -21.58 -1.71 4.54
N LEU A 172 -21.09 -1.65 3.30
CA LEU A 172 -20.30 -0.50 2.86
C LEU A 172 -21.24 0.61 2.40
N LYS A 173 -22.16 0.29 1.48
CA LYS A 173 -23.10 1.25 0.93
C LYS A 173 -24.30 0.54 0.32
N ALA A 174 -25.48 1.14 0.41
CA ALA A 174 -26.69 0.67 -0.27
C ALA A 174 -27.03 1.63 -1.43
N PHE A 175 -27.53 1.09 -2.54
CA PHE A 175 -28.11 1.93 -3.59
C PHE A 175 -29.37 2.62 -3.04
N ALA A 176 -29.59 3.88 -3.42
CA ALA A 176 -30.82 4.59 -3.08
C ALA A 176 -32.06 3.91 -3.71
N THR A 177 -31.91 3.47 -4.96
CA THR A 177 -32.87 2.64 -5.69
C THR A 177 -32.13 1.39 -6.19
N PRO A 178 -32.64 0.17 -5.96
CA PRO A 178 -32.00 -1.04 -6.42
C PRO A 178 -31.77 -1.00 -7.94
N LYS A 179 -30.55 -1.32 -8.38
CA LYS A 179 -30.17 -1.21 -9.78
C LYS A 179 -30.52 -2.48 -10.55
N LYS A 180 -31.21 -2.34 -11.68
CA LYS A 180 -31.53 -3.44 -12.58
C LYS A 180 -30.26 -3.97 -13.24
N LEU A 181 -30.04 -5.28 -13.12
CA LEU A 181 -28.99 -5.99 -13.84
C LEU A 181 -29.56 -6.52 -15.17
N PRO A 182 -28.76 -6.53 -16.24
CA PRO A 182 -29.22 -7.01 -17.55
C PRO A 182 -29.50 -8.52 -17.54
N GLN A 183 -28.77 -9.28 -16.71
CA GLN A 183 -28.90 -10.73 -16.60
C GLN A 183 -28.67 -11.18 -15.15
N SER A 184 -29.29 -12.31 -14.79
CA SER A 184 -29.03 -12.93 -13.49
C SER A 184 -27.59 -13.41 -13.43
N PRO A 185 -26.84 -13.10 -12.35
CA PRO A 185 -25.50 -13.62 -12.18
C PRO A 185 -25.52 -15.16 -12.31
N PRO A 186 -24.55 -15.84 -12.92
CA PRO A 186 -24.58 -17.31 -13.00
C PRO A 186 -24.38 -17.98 -11.63
N GLY A 187 -24.71 -19.27 -11.50
CA GLY A 187 -24.45 -20.06 -10.28
C GLY A 187 -25.40 -19.80 -9.10
N ARG A 188 -25.17 -20.47 -7.96
CA ARG A 188 -26.09 -20.43 -6.79
C ARG A 188 -25.68 -19.46 -5.67
N PHE A 189 -24.39 -19.22 -5.44
CA PHE A 189 -23.95 -18.47 -4.26
C PHE A 189 -23.26 -17.15 -4.62
N SER A 190 -22.18 -17.24 -5.39
CA SER A 190 -21.48 -16.06 -5.89
C SER A 190 -21.01 -16.25 -7.32
N SER A 191 -21.08 -15.17 -8.08
CA SER A 191 -20.56 -15.09 -9.43
C SER A 191 -20.13 -13.67 -9.72
N PHE A 192 -19.33 -13.50 -10.75
CA PHE A 192 -18.91 -12.17 -11.15
C PHE A 192 -19.97 -11.51 -12.02
N ILE A 193 -20.24 -10.24 -11.73
CA ILE A 193 -21.00 -9.34 -12.58
C ILE A 193 -20.10 -8.17 -12.98
N ASN A 194 -20.34 -7.67 -14.19
CA ASN A 194 -19.66 -6.49 -14.69
C ASN A 194 -20.55 -5.29 -14.36
N PHE A 195 -19.92 -4.23 -13.89
CA PHE A 195 -20.50 -2.91 -13.81
C PHE A 195 -19.60 -1.97 -14.58
N GLU A 196 -20.15 -0.95 -15.22
CA GLU A 196 -19.31 0.16 -15.65
C GLU A 196 -18.76 0.87 -14.41
N GLU A 197 -17.49 1.29 -14.46
CA GLU A 197 -16.85 2.04 -13.36
C GLU A 197 -17.66 3.30 -13.03
N SER A 198 -18.17 4.00 -14.04
CA SER A 198 -19.09 5.14 -13.91
C SER A 198 -20.33 4.81 -13.07
N GLU A 199 -20.92 3.63 -13.26
CA GLU A 199 -22.12 3.22 -12.54
C GLU A 199 -21.83 2.83 -11.09
N LEU A 200 -20.63 2.30 -10.82
CA LEU A 200 -20.16 2.09 -9.45
C LEU A 200 -19.75 3.40 -8.80
N GLU A 201 -19.19 4.34 -9.55
CA GLU A 201 -18.83 5.66 -9.07
C GLU A 201 -20.07 6.51 -8.76
N GLU A 202 -21.09 6.47 -9.61
CA GLU A 202 -22.36 7.17 -9.41
C GLU A 202 -23.17 6.56 -8.25
N ALA A 203 -23.20 5.22 -8.16
CA ALA A 203 -23.89 4.53 -7.07
C ALA A 203 -23.14 4.54 -5.74
N PHE A 204 -21.81 4.54 -5.81
CA PHE A 204 -20.94 4.23 -4.69
C PHE A 204 -19.66 5.07 -4.74
N HIS A 205 -19.76 6.39 -4.97
CA HIS A 205 -18.64 7.34 -4.95
C HIS A 205 -17.52 6.82 -4.04
N LEU A 206 -16.50 6.26 -4.69
CA LEU A 206 -15.70 5.13 -4.21
C LEU A 206 -14.66 5.52 -3.16
N ARG A 207 -14.83 6.71 -2.59
CA ARG A 207 -14.07 7.29 -1.49
C ARG A 207 -15.04 8.14 -0.71
N ASP A 208 -15.04 8.02 0.62
CA ASP A 208 -15.75 8.87 1.57
C ASP A 208 -15.53 10.36 1.26
N THR A 209 -16.29 10.86 0.30
CA THR A 209 -16.27 12.25 -0.15
C THR A 209 -17.72 12.67 -0.21
N HIS A 210 -18.38 12.54 0.94
CA HIS A 210 -19.55 13.35 1.23
C HIS A 210 -19.06 14.79 1.23
N TRP A 211 -19.25 15.46 0.09
CA TRP A 211 -19.06 16.89 -0.05
C TRP A 211 -20.31 17.53 -0.62
N VAL A 212 -20.51 18.79 -0.26
CA VAL A 212 -21.51 19.65 -0.86
C VAL A 212 -20.83 20.91 -1.39
N PRO A 213 -21.37 21.55 -2.44
CA PRO A 213 -20.91 22.87 -2.83
C PRO A 213 -20.92 23.81 -1.63
N VAL A 214 -19.94 24.71 -1.56
CA VAL A 214 -20.00 25.80 -0.58
C VAL A 214 -21.22 26.66 -0.93
N PRO A 215 -22.20 26.81 -0.02
CA PRO A 215 -23.37 27.64 -0.30
C PRO A 215 -22.98 29.10 -0.59
N GLU A 216 -23.86 29.86 -1.22
CA GLU A 216 -23.64 31.29 -1.49
C GLU A 216 -23.37 32.10 -0.21
N SER A 217 -23.91 31.66 0.93
CA SER A 217 -23.64 32.24 2.25
C SER A 217 -22.17 32.10 2.69
N GLY A 218 -21.38 31.25 2.03
CA GLY A 218 -19.99 30.97 2.35
C GLY A 218 -19.78 30.03 3.54
N THR A 219 -20.84 29.73 4.31
CA THR A 219 -20.83 28.87 5.49
C THR A 219 -21.24 27.44 5.13
N CYS A 220 -20.43 26.46 5.54
CA CYS A 220 -20.75 25.07 5.32
C CYS A 220 -21.88 24.58 6.24
N PRO A 221 -22.75 23.65 5.77
CA PRO A 221 -23.78 23.07 6.62
C PRO A 221 -23.15 22.26 7.76
N SER A 222 -23.86 22.13 8.88
CA SER A 222 -23.39 21.40 10.07
C SER A 222 -23.05 19.93 9.80
N THR A 223 -23.65 19.32 8.79
CA THR A 223 -23.34 17.96 8.33
C THR A 223 -22.00 17.87 7.60
N HIS A 224 -21.48 18.98 7.07
CA HIS A 224 -20.25 19.07 6.29
C HIS A 224 -19.39 20.26 6.74
N PRO A 225 -19.02 20.34 8.03
CA PRO A 225 -18.52 21.58 8.63
C PRO A 225 -17.15 22.02 8.07
N THR A 226 -16.46 21.16 7.33
CA THR A 226 -15.07 21.40 6.93
C THR A 226 -14.97 21.88 5.49
N LYS A 227 -14.59 23.14 5.30
CA LYS A 227 -14.38 23.73 3.97
C LYS A 227 -12.95 23.45 3.49
N LEU A 228 -12.79 22.71 2.40
CA LEU A 228 -11.48 22.42 1.79
C LEU A 228 -11.53 22.60 0.27
N LYS A 229 -10.35 22.74 -0.33
CA LYS A 229 -10.18 22.78 -1.79
C LYS A 229 -10.38 21.36 -2.33
N PHE A 230 -11.23 21.20 -3.34
CA PHE A 230 -11.48 19.87 -3.91
C PHE A 230 -10.24 19.41 -4.69
N PRO A 231 -9.73 18.18 -4.46
CA PRO A 231 -8.48 17.72 -5.02
C PRO A 231 -8.39 17.93 -6.53
N GLY A 232 -7.41 18.72 -6.97
CA GLY A 232 -7.15 18.95 -8.40
C GLY A 232 -7.93 20.12 -9.00
N THR A 233 -8.68 20.87 -8.20
CA THR A 233 -9.43 22.05 -8.65
C THR A 233 -9.18 23.23 -7.71
N ASP A 234 -9.43 24.45 -8.17
CA ASP A 234 -9.47 25.66 -7.32
C ASP A 234 -10.80 25.86 -6.58
N THR A 235 -11.73 24.92 -6.71
CA THR A 235 -13.06 25.03 -6.11
C THR A 235 -13.07 24.59 -4.66
N MET A 236 -13.68 25.40 -3.79
CA MET A 236 -13.91 25.04 -2.38
C MET A 236 -15.19 24.20 -2.27
N ARG A 237 -15.14 23.15 -1.45
CA ARG A 237 -16.28 22.29 -1.11
C ARG A 237 -16.34 22.11 0.40
N CYS A 238 -17.53 21.80 0.89
CA CYS A 238 -17.78 21.48 2.30
C CYS A 238 -17.79 19.96 2.47
N PHE A 239 -17.03 19.42 3.41
CA PHE A 239 -16.83 17.99 3.62
C PHE A 239 -17.29 17.59 5.02
N THR A 240 -17.72 16.33 5.18
CA THR A 240 -17.82 15.71 6.50
C THR A 240 -16.42 15.61 7.13
N PRO A 241 -16.28 15.51 8.47
CA PRO A 241 -14.95 15.40 9.10
C PRO A 241 -14.14 14.21 8.57
N SER A 242 -14.76 13.02 8.44
CA SER A 242 -14.10 11.82 7.90
C SER A 242 -13.64 12.00 6.45
N ALA A 243 -14.44 12.69 5.63
CA ALA A 243 -14.07 12.99 4.25
C ALA A 243 -12.94 14.02 4.19
N ALA A 244 -13.00 15.05 5.03
CA ALA A 244 -11.96 16.06 5.14
C ALA A 244 -10.61 15.44 5.55
N ASP A 245 -10.62 14.51 6.51
CA ASP A 245 -9.41 13.81 6.93
C ASP A 245 -8.87 12.92 5.81
N SER A 246 -9.73 12.22 5.07
CA SER A 246 -9.32 11.45 3.88
C SER A 246 -8.70 12.34 2.78
N ILE A 247 -9.29 13.52 2.54
CA ILE A 247 -8.76 14.51 1.59
C ILE A 247 -7.38 15.01 2.06
N ARG A 248 -7.24 15.31 3.35
CA ARG A 248 -5.97 15.75 3.94
C ARG A 248 -4.91 14.67 3.87
N SER A 249 -5.26 13.41 4.18
CA SER A 249 -4.36 12.27 4.03
C SER A 249 -3.95 12.08 2.57
N GLN A 250 -4.87 12.22 1.62
CA GLN A 250 -4.53 12.18 0.19
C GLN A 250 -3.66 13.36 -0.26
N GLU A 251 -3.88 14.56 0.27
CA GLU A 251 -3.01 15.70 0.00
C GLU A 251 -1.63 15.53 0.65
N GLN A 252 -1.53 14.84 1.79
CA GLN A 252 -0.27 14.43 2.39
C GLN A 252 0.41 13.30 1.59
N GLU A 253 -0.36 12.40 0.99
CA GLU A 253 0.12 11.33 0.10
C GLU A 253 0.45 11.83 -1.31
N ARG A 254 -0.03 13.01 -1.71
CA ARG A 254 0.39 13.61 -2.97
C ARG A 254 1.91 13.75 -2.90
N PRO A 255 2.64 13.12 -3.84
CA PRO A 255 4.09 13.12 -3.80
C PRO A 255 4.55 14.58 -3.74
N SER A 256 5.20 14.91 -2.63
CA SER A 256 5.69 16.26 -2.38
C SER A 256 6.63 16.63 -3.53
N LEU A 257 6.54 17.89 -3.96
CA LEU A 257 7.51 18.43 -4.91
C LEU A 257 8.88 18.39 -4.21
N LYS A 258 9.81 17.60 -4.76
CA LYS A 258 11.18 17.56 -4.28
C LYS A 258 11.98 18.61 -5.04
N ALA A 259 12.78 19.39 -4.32
CA ALA A 259 13.68 20.37 -4.93
C ALA A 259 14.72 19.65 -5.80
N GLN A 260 14.68 19.90 -7.11
CA GLN A 260 15.55 19.27 -8.10
C GLN A 260 16.78 20.14 -8.38
N THR A 261 16.60 21.46 -8.52
CA THR A 261 17.70 22.42 -8.70
C THR A 261 17.43 23.69 -7.90
N TYR A 262 18.45 24.16 -7.17
CA TYR A 262 18.46 25.51 -6.62
C TYR A 262 19.16 26.44 -7.61
N VAL A 263 18.55 27.58 -7.90
CA VAL A 263 19.04 28.57 -8.86
C VAL A 263 19.25 29.88 -8.10
N LEU A 264 20.52 30.26 -7.92
CA LEU A 264 20.93 31.45 -7.20
C LEU A 264 21.39 32.51 -8.20
N SER A 265 20.83 33.72 -8.15
CA SER A 265 21.15 34.81 -9.06
C SER A 265 22.52 35.43 -8.77
N LYS A 266 23.32 35.64 -9.81
CA LYS A 266 24.60 36.36 -9.72
C LYS A 266 24.44 37.85 -9.40
N GLU A 267 23.23 38.38 -9.54
CA GLU A 267 22.92 39.72 -9.08
C GLU A 267 23.04 39.82 -7.56
N ARG A 268 22.54 38.81 -6.82
CA ARG A 268 22.59 38.75 -5.35
C ARG A 268 23.88 38.10 -4.84
N PHE A 269 24.29 36.99 -5.44
CA PHE A 269 25.48 36.24 -5.04
C PHE A 269 26.59 36.52 -6.04
N LYS A 270 27.56 37.37 -5.72
CA LYS A 270 28.56 37.80 -6.72
C LYS A 270 29.57 36.70 -7.03
N THR A 271 29.79 35.77 -6.11
CA THR A 271 30.76 34.69 -6.25
C THR A 271 30.16 33.31 -5.94
N VAL A 272 30.80 32.25 -6.43
CA VAL A 272 30.47 30.85 -6.07
C VAL A 272 30.61 30.63 -4.55
N ALA A 273 31.55 31.32 -3.89
CA ALA A 273 31.76 31.22 -2.45
C ALA A 273 30.54 31.75 -1.68
N ASP A 274 29.96 32.88 -2.10
CA ASP A 274 28.75 33.44 -1.50
C ASP A 274 27.55 32.51 -1.68
N ALA A 275 27.42 31.92 -2.87
CA ALA A 275 26.35 30.98 -3.17
C ALA A 275 26.51 29.67 -2.37
N ASN A 276 27.73 29.14 -2.23
CA ASN A 276 28.00 27.97 -1.41
C ASN A 276 27.70 28.24 0.07
N LYS A 277 28.09 29.41 0.57
CA LYS A 277 27.78 29.81 1.94
C LYS A 277 26.27 29.85 2.18
N TRP A 278 25.48 30.38 1.25
CA TRP A 278 24.02 30.36 1.37
C TRP A 278 23.45 28.94 1.43
N MET A 279 23.98 28.01 0.62
CA MET A 279 23.56 26.61 0.67
C MET A 279 23.86 25.98 2.03
N ASP A 280 25.06 26.22 2.57
CA ASP A 280 25.48 25.73 3.89
C ASP A 280 24.64 26.34 5.03
N ASP A 281 24.42 27.66 5.01
CA ASP A 281 23.62 28.39 6.01
C ASP A 281 22.14 27.98 6.02
N ASN A 282 21.65 27.31 4.95
CA ASN A 282 20.27 26.84 4.82
C ASN A 282 20.16 25.29 4.81
N ASP A 283 21.21 24.60 5.26
CA ASP A 283 21.27 23.13 5.33
C ASP A 283 20.95 22.41 4.01
N VAL A 284 21.28 23.04 2.88
CA VAL A 284 21.06 22.45 1.55
C VAL A 284 22.33 21.73 1.10
N PRO A 285 22.27 20.42 0.79
CA PRO A 285 23.43 19.68 0.33
C PRO A 285 24.08 20.32 -0.90
N ARG A 286 25.39 20.59 -0.79
CA ARG A 286 26.19 21.11 -1.90
C ARG A 286 26.46 20.01 -2.91
N THR A 287 26.01 20.23 -4.13
CA THR A 287 26.41 19.44 -5.30
C THR A 287 27.39 20.22 -6.14
N LYS A 288 27.94 19.60 -7.19
CA LYS A 288 28.70 20.34 -8.21
C LYS A 288 27.87 21.51 -8.72
N VAL A 289 28.44 22.72 -8.66
CA VAL A 289 27.81 23.94 -9.18
C VAL A 289 27.93 23.96 -10.70
N ASP A 290 26.82 24.22 -11.38
CA ASP A 290 26.78 24.56 -12.81
C ASP A 290 26.63 26.08 -12.92
N GLU A 291 27.73 26.75 -13.23
CA GLU A 291 27.79 28.20 -13.36
C GLU A 291 27.31 28.63 -14.76
N LYS A 292 26.23 29.43 -14.79
CA LYS A 292 25.71 30.08 -16.00
C LYS A 292 26.08 31.56 -15.99
N GLU A 293 25.78 32.25 -17.08
CA GLU A 293 26.07 33.67 -17.25
C GLU A 293 25.47 34.52 -16.12
N ASP A 294 24.23 34.22 -15.71
CA ASP A 294 23.42 35.00 -14.76
C ASP A 294 23.16 34.30 -13.42
N THR A 295 23.47 33.01 -13.31
CA THR A 295 23.02 32.16 -12.19
C THR A 295 24.05 31.09 -11.80
N PHE A 296 24.02 30.69 -10.53
CA PHE A 296 24.64 29.47 -10.02
C PHE A 296 23.56 28.40 -9.82
N ARG A 297 23.74 27.22 -10.41
CA ARG A 297 22.77 26.13 -10.33
C ARG A 297 23.32 24.95 -9.53
N TYR A 298 22.60 24.56 -8.48
CA TYR A 298 22.92 23.40 -7.64
C TYR A 298 21.92 22.29 -7.87
N ARG A 299 22.27 21.34 -8.74
CA ARG A 299 21.41 20.21 -9.11
C ARG A 299 21.49 19.09 -8.08
N GLN A 300 20.40 18.88 -7.35
CA GLN A 300 20.27 17.83 -6.34
C GLN A 300 20.14 16.43 -6.96
N PHE A 301 19.49 16.33 -8.13
CA PHE A 301 19.38 15.08 -8.88
C PHE A 301 19.05 15.32 -10.38
N SER A 302 19.24 14.28 -11.21
CA SER A 302 18.98 14.36 -12.66
C SER A 302 17.51 14.71 -12.97
N PRO A 303 17.22 15.61 -13.92
CA PRO A 303 15.85 15.92 -14.34
C PRO A 303 15.10 14.68 -14.86
N ASP A 304 15.78 13.64 -15.35
CA ASP A 304 15.14 12.41 -15.87
C ASP A 304 14.40 11.62 -14.78
N ARG A 305 14.69 11.91 -13.51
CA ARG A 305 13.98 11.35 -12.35
C ARG A 305 12.64 12.03 -12.09
N CYS A 306 12.38 13.17 -12.72
CA CYS A 306 11.12 13.89 -12.62
C CYS A 306 10.07 13.27 -13.54
N GLN A 307 8.83 13.25 -13.07
CA GLN A 307 7.67 12.98 -13.91
C GLN A 307 7.51 14.13 -14.92
N GLU A 308 7.26 13.81 -16.18
CA GLU A 308 7.06 14.79 -17.25
C GLU A 308 5.91 15.76 -16.91
N GLY A 309 6.08 17.05 -17.24
CA GLY A 309 5.12 18.11 -16.94
C GLY A 309 5.01 18.51 -15.46
N SER A 310 5.69 17.81 -14.54
CA SER A 310 5.60 18.08 -13.09
C SER A 310 6.55 19.16 -12.57
N GLN A 311 7.49 19.62 -13.41
CA GLN A 311 8.46 20.64 -13.02
C GLN A 311 7.77 21.99 -12.79
N ARG A 312 8.14 22.64 -11.69
CA ARG A 312 7.65 23.95 -11.29
C ARG A 312 8.80 24.76 -10.72
N THR A 313 8.92 26.01 -11.14
CA THR A 313 9.88 26.96 -10.59
C THR A 313 9.18 27.85 -9.59
N THR A 314 9.71 27.92 -8.38
CA THR A 314 9.19 28.75 -7.29
C THR A 314 10.29 29.67 -6.78
N ARG A 315 10.02 30.97 -6.70
CA ARG A 315 10.92 31.92 -6.04
C ARG A 315 10.77 31.76 -4.52
N ILE A 316 11.87 31.54 -3.81
CA ILE A 316 11.87 31.47 -2.34
C ILE A 316 12.10 32.84 -1.75
N THR A 317 13.17 33.50 -2.19
CA THR A 317 13.57 34.82 -1.76
C THR A 317 14.21 35.54 -2.95
N ASP A 318 14.59 36.80 -2.77
CA ASP A 318 15.20 37.60 -3.83
C ASP A 318 16.47 36.91 -4.34
N GLY A 319 16.58 36.72 -5.65
CA GLY A 319 17.71 36.02 -6.24
C GLY A 319 17.85 34.54 -5.88
N VAL A 320 16.85 33.88 -5.27
CA VAL A 320 16.85 32.43 -5.05
C VAL A 320 15.56 31.80 -5.57
N GLN A 321 15.70 30.85 -6.48
CA GLN A 321 14.61 30.05 -7.02
C GLN A 321 14.88 28.56 -6.80
N ILE A 322 13.81 27.77 -6.68
CA ILE A 322 13.87 26.31 -6.72
C ILE A 322 13.10 25.83 -7.94
N VAL A 323 13.72 24.96 -8.72
CA VAL A 323 13.03 24.09 -9.66
C VAL A 323 12.71 22.80 -8.92
N GLY A 324 11.44 22.58 -8.59
CA GLY A 324 10.94 21.36 -7.94
C GLY A 324 10.17 20.49 -8.92
N CYS A 325 10.14 19.18 -8.68
CA CYS A 325 9.34 18.25 -9.50
C CYS A 325 8.80 17.10 -8.67
N ARG A 326 7.82 16.38 -9.23
CA ARG A 326 7.39 15.09 -8.67
C ARG A 326 8.33 14.03 -9.20
N LEU A 327 8.89 13.21 -8.32
CA LEU A 327 9.71 12.08 -8.74
C LEU A 327 8.84 11.00 -9.40
N LYS A 328 9.38 10.33 -10.42
CA LYS A 328 8.79 9.09 -10.94
C LYS A 328 8.77 8.02 -9.85
N PRO A 329 7.78 7.11 -9.82
CA PRO A 329 7.61 6.13 -8.75
C PRO A 329 8.89 5.36 -8.37
N GLU A 330 9.65 4.91 -9.37
CA GLU A 330 10.89 4.14 -9.21
C GLU A 330 12.01 4.92 -8.48
N PHE A 331 11.94 6.25 -8.47
CA PHE A 331 12.91 7.11 -7.82
C PHE A 331 12.46 7.64 -6.45
N ARG A 332 11.19 7.44 -6.07
CA ARG A 332 10.64 7.88 -4.78
C ARG A 332 11.24 7.09 -3.63
N GLU A 333 11.22 5.76 -3.74
CA GLU A 333 11.76 4.86 -2.72
C GLU A 333 13.23 5.17 -2.40
N GLN A 334 14.04 5.50 -3.42
CA GLN A 334 15.45 5.87 -3.24
C GLN A 334 15.69 7.30 -2.71
N ALA A 335 14.75 8.21 -2.92
CA ALA A 335 14.91 9.60 -2.49
C ALA A 335 14.55 9.81 -1.01
N ASP A 336 13.67 8.97 -0.48
CA ASP A 336 13.22 9.03 0.91
C ASP A 336 14.06 8.17 1.86
N GLN A 337 15.00 7.37 1.32
CA GLN A 337 15.98 6.67 2.16
C GLN A 337 16.88 7.69 2.88
N PRO A 338 17.09 7.53 4.20
CA PRO A 338 17.97 8.40 4.94
C PRO A 338 19.40 8.24 4.41
N LYS A 339 20.08 9.38 4.30
CA LYS A 339 21.45 9.46 3.81
C LYS A 339 22.35 10.08 4.85
N SER A 340 23.60 9.63 4.85
CA SER A 340 24.64 10.26 5.66
C SER A 340 25.00 11.65 5.11
N LYS A 341 25.81 12.43 5.85
CA LYS A 341 26.32 13.73 5.36
C LYS A 341 27.16 13.58 4.08
N LYS A 342 27.72 12.39 3.86
CA LYS A 342 28.38 12.02 2.60
C LYS A 342 27.42 11.64 1.46
N GLY A 343 26.10 11.69 1.68
CA GLY A 343 25.09 11.37 0.68
C GLY A 343 24.91 9.88 0.41
N LEU A 344 25.47 9.00 1.24
CA LEU A 344 25.37 7.54 1.10
C LEU A 344 24.16 7.00 1.87
N THR A 345 23.43 6.07 1.27
CA THR A 345 22.43 5.26 1.99
C THR A 345 23.11 4.15 2.80
N VAL A 346 22.30 3.39 3.52
CA VAL A 346 22.77 2.26 4.35
C VAL A 346 23.39 1.18 3.49
N GLU A 347 22.69 0.80 2.42
CA GLU A 347 23.14 -0.22 1.45
C GLU A 347 24.39 0.24 0.72
N GLN A 348 24.47 1.51 0.33
CA GLN A 348 25.64 2.06 -0.35
C GLN A 348 26.87 2.06 0.56
N SER A 349 26.70 2.45 1.83
CA SER A 349 27.78 2.47 2.81
C SER A 349 28.33 1.05 3.05
N LEU A 350 27.44 0.07 3.26
CA LEU A 350 27.84 -1.34 3.44
C LEU A 350 28.45 -1.94 2.17
N LYS A 351 27.88 -1.66 1.00
CA LYS A 351 28.42 -2.11 -0.29
C LYS A 351 29.85 -1.60 -0.50
N THR A 352 30.11 -0.34 -0.16
CA THR A 352 31.45 0.25 -0.26
C THR A 352 32.46 -0.49 0.62
N VAL A 353 32.08 -0.82 1.86
CA VAL A 353 32.93 -1.59 2.79
C VAL A 353 33.22 -2.99 2.26
N ILE A 354 32.22 -3.65 1.67
CA ILE A 354 32.38 -4.99 1.07
C ILE A 354 33.31 -4.92 -0.15
N GLU A 355 33.10 -3.97 -1.05
CA GLU A 355 33.89 -3.82 -2.29
C GLU A 355 35.34 -3.42 -2.01
N GLN A 356 35.57 -2.57 -1.01
CA GLN A 356 36.92 -2.17 -0.60
C GLN A 356 37.61 -3.24 0.27
N GLY A 357 36.86 -4.20 0.81
CA GLY A 357 37.37 -5.19 1.77
C GLY A 357 37.83 -4.59 3.10
N ARG A 358 37.49 -3.32 3.38
CA ARG A 358 37.84 -2.60 4.61
C ARG A 358 36.78 -1.57 4.98
N LYS A 359 36.73 -1.20 6.25
CA LYS A 359 35.93 -0.08 6.76
C LYS A 359 36.59 1.27 6.39
N PHE A 360 35.81 2.34 6.47
CA PHE A 360 36.34 3.69 6.38
C PHE A 360 37.22 4.00 7.59
N SER A 361 38.35 4.66 7.40
CA SER A 361 39.16 5.17 8.52
C SER A 361 38.40 6.29 9.25
N GLN A 362 38.82 6.61 10.48
CA GLN A 362 38.20 7.71 11.24
C GLN A 362 38.39 9.06 10.54
N GLU A 363 39.54 9.27 9.90
CA GLU A 363 39.84 10.45 9.08
C GLU A 363 38.95 10.49 7.83
N GLU A 364 38.82 9.37 7.11
CA GLU A 364 37.93 9.27 5.95
C GLU A 364 36.50 9.59 6.36
N ALA A 365 36.03 9.13 7.51
CA ALA A 365 34.67 9.35 8.00
C ALA A 365 34.44 10.74 8.63
N ASN A 366 35.47 11.59 8.74
CA ASN A 366 35.43 12.84 9.52
C ASN A 366 34.88 12.59 10.94
N PHE A 367 35.43 11.57 11.58
CA PHE A 367 35.01 11.12 12.90
C PHE A 367 35.28 12.18 13.97
N GLN A 368 34.30 12.39 14.84
CA GLN A 368 34.41 13.28 15.98
C GLN A 368 34.21 12.46 17.24
N GLU A 369 35.22 12.41 18.10
CA GLU A 369 35.20 11.62 19.33
C GLU A 369 34.03 11.98 20.26
N ARG A 370 33.57 13.23 20.20
CA ARG A 370 32.39 13.71 20.91
C ARG A 370 31.51 14.52 19.97
N ALA A 371 30.26 14.09 19.79
CA ALA A 371 29.31 14.82 18.97
C ALA A 371 28.99 16.19 19.58
N SER A 372 28.87 17.21 18.73
CA SER A 372 28.38 18.53 19.14
C SER A 372 26.86 18.55 19.38
N ASP A 373 26.12 17.67 18.72
CA ASP A 373 24.68 17.51 18.85
C ASP A 373 24.34 16.14 19.48
N PRO A 374 23.69 16.10 20.67
CA PRO A 374 23.31 14.85 21.32
C PRO A 374 22.30 14.01 20.50
N ALA A 375 21.60 14.59 19.52
CA ALA A 375 20.71 13.84 18.63
C ALA A 375 21.48 13.06 17.54
N VAL A 376 22.74 13.42 17.27
CA VAL A 376 23.57 12.85 16.19
C VAL A 376 24.77 12.11 16.78
N VAL A 377 24.50 11.13 17.65
CA VAL A 377 25.55 10.30 18.29
C VAL A 377 25.57 8.87 17.74
N CYS A 378 26.74 8.23 17.75
CA CYS A 378 26.93 6.86 17.31
C CYS A 378 25.97 5.88 18.01
N GLY A 379 25.65 6.08 19.29
CA GLY A 379 24.74 5.24 20.06
C GLY A 379 23.32 5.11 19.49
N VAL A 380 22.88 6.06 18.66
CA VAL A 380 21.58 6.04 17.96
C VAL A 380 21.72 5.86 16.43
N CYS A 381 22.93 5.63 15.95
CA CYS A 381 23.25 5.39 14.55
C CYS A 381 22.92 3.94 14.17
N ARG A 382 22.44 3.74 12.94
CA ARG A 382 22.15 2.43 12.37
C ARG A 382 23.32 1.44 12.43
N PHE A 383 24.53 1.94 12.22
CA PHE A 383 25.74 1.13 12.04
C PHE A 383 26.44 0.78 13.36
N TYR A 384 25.98 1.34 14.48
CA TYR A 384 26.65 1.16 15.76
C TYR A 384 26.24 -0.14 16.43
N LEU A 385 27.24 -0.89 16.88
CA LEU A 385 27.10 -2.12 17.64
C LEU A 385 27.52 -1.81 19.08
N ARG A 386 26.51 -1.69 19.96
CA ARG A 386 26.71 -1.39 21.37
C ARG A 386 27.34 -2.57 22.10
N ASP A 387 28.39 -2.29 22.86
CA ASP A 387 28.86 -3.16 23.94
C ASP A 387 28.14 -2.72 25.24
N PRO A 388 27.36 -3.59 25.90
CA PRO A 388 26.64 -3.21 27.12
C PRO A 388 27.57 -2.95 28.32
N SER A 389 28.81 -3.43 28.27
CA SER A 389 29.77 -3.34 29.37
C SER A 389 30.75 -2.17 29.25
N SER A 390 30.69 -1.41 28.16
CA SER A 390 31.67 -0.40 27.81
C SER A 390 31.01 0.82 27.17
N GLU A 391 31.60 1.99 27.39
CA GLU A 391 31.23 3.19 26.63
C GLU A 391 31.72 3.14 25.18
N ILE A 392 32.63 2.21 24.87
CA ILE A 392 33.24 2.00 23.57
C ILE A 392 32.60 0.77 22.92
N GLY A 393 31.91 0.98 21.81
CA GLY A 393 31.38 -0.08 20.95
C GLY A 393 32.17 -0.23 19.65
N ARG A 394 31.51 -0.81 18.64
CA ARG A 394 32.08 -1.02 17.30
C ARG A 394 31.15 -0.41 16.25
N CYS A 395 31.69 0.05 15.13
CA CYS A 395 30.90 0.48 13.98
C CYS A 395 31.02 -0.54 12.84
N GLN A 396 29.93 -0.75 12.10
CA GLN A 396 29.93 -1.62 10.92
C GLN A 396 30.68 -1.00 9.74
N VAL A 397 30.73 0.34 9.66
CA VAL A 397 31.30 1.06 8.50
C VAL A 397 32.54 1.89 8.80
N VAL A 398 32.78 2.31 10.05
CA VAL A 398 33.99 3.04 10.46
C VAL A 398 34.89 2.12 11.29
N ASP A 399 36.19 2.17 11.04
CA ASP A 399 37.18 1.39 11.77
C ASP A 399 37.56 2.02 13.13
N GLY A 400 38.12 1.19 14.02
CA GLY A 400 38.59 1.60 15.34
C GLY A 400 37.55 1.53 16.46
N PRO A 401 37.95 1.90 17.70
CA PRO A 401 37.05 2.01 18.84
C PRO A 401 36.09 3.19 18.67
N ILE A 402 34.80 2.99 18.93
CA ILE A 402 33.77 4.00 18.70
C ILE A 402 33.04 4.26 20.02
N PRO A 403 33.30 5.37 20.73
CA PRO A 403 32.49 5.79 21.86
C PRO A 403 31.04 6.02 21.43
N TRP A 404 30.07 5.64 22.26
CA TRP A 404 28.65 5.81 21.91
C TRP A 404 28.23 7.28 21.73
N PHE A 405 28.94 8.20 22.35
CA PHE A 405 28.71 9.66 22.26
C PHE A 405 29.48 10.35 21.11
N ALA A 406 30.24 9.59 20.31
CA ALA A 406 30.94 10.10 19.13
C ALA A 406 30.00 10.34 17.95
N THR A 407 30.51 10.86 16.82
CA THR A 407 29.76 10.93 15.55
C THR A 407 30.68 10.89 14.33
N SER A 408 30.11 10.82 13.12
CA SER A 408 30.86 10.88 11.86
C SER A 408 29.97 11.37 10.71
N ASP A 409 30.57 11.75 9.59
CA ASP A 409 29.82 12.12 8.38
C ASP A 409 29.12 10.92 7.71
N LEU A 410 29.37 9.70 8.19
CA LEU A 410 28.68 8.47 7.80
C LEU A 410 27.48 8.13 8.70
N TYR A 411 27.15 8.98 9.68
CA TYR A 411 25.99 8.79 10.56
C TYR A 411 24.69 8.67 9.76
N ILE A 412 23.87 7.65 10.08
CA ILE A 412 22.50 7.50 9.62
C ILE A 412 21.65 7.13 10.84
N SER A 413 20.60 7.90 11.12
CA SER A 413 19.72 7.65 12.27
C SER A 413 18.97 6.32 12.11
N ALA A 414 19.03 5.48 13.15
CA ALA A 414 18.30 4.22 13.18
C ALA A 414 16.77 4.42 13.13
N ASP A 415 16.25 5.49 13.74
CA ASP A 415 14.83 5.84 13.69
C ASP A 415 14.41 6.30 12.29
N ALA A 416 15.22 7.14 11.64
CA ALA A 416 14.94 7.57 10.28
C ALA A 416 14.88 6.39 9.30
N GLU A 417 15.78 5.41 9.45
CA GLU A 417 15.77 4.19 8.65
C GLU A 417 14.60 3.28 8.99
N ALA A 418 14.30 3.07 10.27
CA ALA A 418 13.12 2.31 10.67
C ALA A 418 11.85 2.91 10.06
N ARG A 419 11.68 4.25 10.11
CA ARG A 419 10.54 4.92 9.47
C ARG A 419 10.52 4.74 7.96
N ALA A 420 11.68 4.78 7.29
CA ALA A 420 11.75 4.55 5.85
C ALA A 420 11.36 3.09 5.48
N VAL A 421 11.79 2.11 6.27
CA VAL A 421 11.48 0.69 6.07
C VAL A 421 10.02 0.36 6.42
N PHE A 422 9.49 0.94 7.50
CA PHE A 422 8.14 0.66 8.01
C PHE A 422 7.09 1.67 7.56
N ASN A 423 7.39 2.56 6.61
CA ASN A 423 6.42 3.53 6.11
C ASN A 423 5.16 2.79 5.59
N PRO A 424 3.94 3.10 6.07
CA PRO A 424 2.73 2.33 5.76
C PRO A 424 2.44 2.15 4.26
N GLY A 425 2.90 3.06 3.40
CA GLY A 425 2.83 2.89 1.93
C GLY A 425 3.68 1.72 1.38
N MET A 426 4.67 1.23 2.13
CA MET A 426 5.47 0.04 1.81
C MET A 426 4.90 -1.24 2.43
N GLN A 427 3.99 -1.13 3.40
CA GLN A 427 3.44 -2.26 4.14
C GLN A 427 2.51 -3.13 3.29
N GLU A 428 1.82 -2.54 2.29
CA GLU A 428 1.05 -3.29 1.29
C GLU A 428 1.91 -4.28 0.48
N LYS A 429 3.22 -4.04 0.31
CA LYS A 429 4.14 -5.01 -0.33
C LYS A 429 4.58 -6.14 0.62
N TYR A 430 4.51 -5.95 1.95
CA TYR A 430 5.04 -6.89 2.95
C TYR A 430 3.98 -7.71 3.71
N ASP A 431 2.70 -7.34 3.63
CA ASP A 431 1.62 -8.05 4.34
C ASP A 431 1.29 -9.45 3.78
N GLY A 432 2.06 -9.96 2.82
CA GLY A 432 1.92 -11.32 2.30
C GLY A 432 2.61 -12.43 3.10
N ARG A 433 3.61 -12.16 3.95
CA ARG A 433 4.34 -13.21 4.70
C ARG A 433 4.90 -12.72 6.03
N ARG A 434 4.04 -12.57 7.04
CA ARG A 434 4.50 -12.80 8.43
C ARG A 434 4.56 -14.30 8.63
N GLY A 435 5.77 -14.85 8.71
CA GLY A 435 5.96 -16.26 9.05
C GLY A 435 5.24 -16.64 10.35
N PRO A 436 4.84 -17.92 10.52
CA PRO A 436 4.03 -18.39 11.65
C PRO A 436 4.66 -18.17 13.05
N GLN A 437 5.93 -17.76 13.14
CA GLN A 437 6.64 -17.59 14.40
C GLN A 437 6.23 -16.35 15.20
N PHE A 438 5.72 -15.28 14.56
CA PHE A 438 5.34 -14.05 15.29
C PHE A 438 3.93 -14.08 15.88
N LYS A 439 3.04 -14.94 15.36
CA LYS A 439 1.68 -15.10 15.90
C LYS A 439 1.65 -16.03 17.13
N ALA A 440 2.63 -16.93 17.25
CA ALA A 440 2.76 -17.83 18.40
C ALA A 440 3.23 -17.14 19.70
N LEU A 441 3.80 -15.93 19.63
CA LEU A 441 4.26 -15.19 20.81
C LEU A 441 3.16 -14.34 21.48
N LYS A 442 2.09 -13.99 20.76
CA LYS A 442 1.01 -13.15 21.31
C LYS A 442 -0.08 -13.95 22.01
N ASP A 443 -0.27 -15.21 21.63
CA ASP A 443 -1.38 -16.04 22.10
C ASP A 443 -0.95 -17.20 23.03
N ASN A 444 0.36 -17.41 23.24
CA ASN A 444 0.83 -18.41 24.19
C ASN A 444 0.96 -17.82 25.60
N LYS A 445 0.11 -18.32 26.51
CA LYS A 445 0.43 -18.43 27.93
C LYS A 445 1.66 -19.33 28.08
N VAL A 446 2.85 -18.77 27.89
CA VAL A 446 4.08 -19.44 28.28
C VAL A 446 4.07 -19.48 29.81
N ASN A 447 4.03 -20.69 30.38
CA ASN A 447 4.37 -20.91 31.77
C ASN A 447 5.87 -20.63 31.90
N ILE A 448 6.19 -19.36 32.12
CA ILE A 448 7.52 -18.89 32.48
C ILE A 448 7.80 -19.45 33.88
N SER A 449 8.97 -20.06 34.10
CA SER A 449 9.32 -20.58 35.42
C SER A 449 9.44 -19.43 36.43
N ASP A 450 9.31 -19.72 37.73
CA ASP A 450 9.47 -18.70 38.77
C ASP A 450 10.88 -18.07 38.73
N ASP A 451 11.89 -18.82 38.29
CA ASP A 451 13.26 -18.31 38.10
C ASP A 451 13.36 -17.29 36.95
N GLU A 452 12.66 -17.52 35.83
CA GLU A 452 12.61 -16.57 34.71
C GLU A 452 11.80 -15.31 35.06
N ARG A 453 10.75 -15.45 35.90
CA ARG A 453 10.04 -14.29 36.46
C ARG A 453 10.93 -13.48 37.41
N GLN A 454 11.74 -14.13 38.24
CA GLN A 454 12.68 -13.49 39.15
C GLN A 454 13.70 -12.65 38.37
N ILE A 455 14.27 -13.19 37.29
CA ILE A 455 15.23 -12.48 36.41
C ILE A 455 14.59 -11.25 35.75
N ILE A 456 13.33 -11.34 35.31
CA ILE A 456 12.58 -10.21 34.71
C ILE A 456 12.25 -9.13 35.76
N MET A 457 12.00 -9.53 37.01
CA MET A 457 11.72 -8.61 38.12
C MET A 457 12.99 -7.88 38.58
N GLU A 458 14.11 -8.60 38.70
CA GLU A 458 15.41 -8.04 39.09
C GLU A 458 15.96 -7.08 38.02
N SER A 459 15.73 -7.37 36.73
CA SER A 459 16.11 -6.47 35.64
C SER A 459 15.24 -5.21 35.54
N LYS A 460 14.00 -5.21 36.08
CA LYS A 460 13.17 -4.00 36.22
C LYS A 460 13.56 -3.14 37.42
N ALA A 461 14.10 -3.72 38.49
CA ALA A 461 14.56 -2.99 39.66
C ALA A 461 15.84 -2.17 39.41
N VAL A 462 16.56 -2.44 38.32
CA VAL A 462 17.76 -1.69 37.90
C VAL A 462 17.40 -0.41 37.12
N TRP A 463 16.13 -0.23 36.74
CA TRP A 463 15.65 0.92 35.94
C TRP A 463 14.67 1.84 36.69
N HIS A 464 14.67 1.77 38.03
CA HIS A 464 14.14 2.78 38.94
C HIS A 464 15.18 3.08 40.00
#